data_AF-A0A2V8QTI5-F1
#
_entry.id   AF-A0A2V8QTI5-F1
#
_cell.length_a   1.000
_cell.length_b   1.000
_cell.length_c   1.000
_cell.angle_alpha   90.00
_cell.angle_beta   90.00
_cell.angle_gamma   90.00
#
_symmetry.space_group_name_H-M   'P 1'
#
loop_
_entity.id
_entity.type
_entity.pdbx_description
1 polymer ?
#
loop_
_entity_poly.entity_id
_entity_poly.type
_entity_poly.pdbx_seq_one_letter_code
_entity_poly.pdbx_strand_id
1 'polypeptide(L)'
;MLWSQYFVPTLREDPADAEVVSHKLLLRAGIVRQLSAGIYSYLPLGQRIALRVMQILREEMNRIGGQEFYLPALHPAELWQESGRWSAIGDDMFRLK
;
A
#
# COMPACT_ATOMS: atom_id res chain seq x y z
N MET A 1 -1.42 -15.82 18.74
CA MET A 1 -1.06 -14.47 19.25
C MET A 1 -2.08 -14.08 20.29
N LEU A 2 -1.62 -13.65 21.47
CA LEU A 2 -2.50 -13.14 22.53
C LEU A 2 -2.79 -11.66 22.27
N TRP A 3 -4.02 -11.22 22.50
CA TRP A 3 -4.43 -9.83 22.27
C TRP A 3 -3.61 -8.83 23.09
N SER A 4 -3.28 -9.18 24.33
CA SER A 4 -2.47 -8.36 25.24
C SER A 4 -1.04 -8.09 24.76
N GLN A 5 -0.55 -8.86 23.78
CA GLN A 5 0.79 -8.72 23.20
C GLN A 5 0.76 -8.19 21.77
N TYR A 6 -0.42 -7.84 21.25
CA TYR A 6 -0.60 -7.44 19.86
C TYR A 6 -0.91 -5.95 19.76
N PHE A 7 -0.23 -5.25 18.86
CA PHE A 7 -0.44 -3.83 18.66
C PHE A 7 -1.65 -3.58 17.75
N VAL A 8 -2.80 -3.26 18.37
CA VAL A 8 -4.07 -2.95 17.70
C VAL A 8 -4.70 -1.71 18.34
N PRO A 9 -4.32 -0.49 17.93
CA PRO A 9 -4.82 0.74 18.53
C PRO A 9 -6.22 1.10 17.97
N THR A 10 -7.25 0.43 18.46
CA THR A 10 -8.64 0.69 18.03
C THR A 10 -9.13 2.08 18.44
N LEU A 11 -10.01 2.68 17.64
CA LEU A 11 -10.64 3.98 17.94
C LEU A 11 -12.12 3.80 18.27
N ARG A 12 -12.58 4.54 19.29
CA ARG A 12 -13.97 4.54 19.76
C ARG A 12 -14.89 5.35 18.85
N GLU A 13 -14.41 6.47 18.33
CA GLU A 13 -15.16 7.40 17.50
C GLU A 13 -14.64 7.38 16.06
N ASP A 14 -15.46 7.87 15.13
CA ASP A 14 -15.05 8.03 13.73
C ASP A 14 -14.00 9.15 13.63
N PRO A 15 -12.87 8.92 12.93
CA PRO A 15 -11.93 9.99 12.60
C PRO A 15 -12.63 11.07 11.75
N ALA A 16 -12.45 12.34 12.14
CA ALA A 16 -13.15 13.47 11.52
C ALA A 16 -12.75 13.72 10.05
N ASP A 17 -11.56 13.28 9.68
CA ASP A 17 -10.94 13.39 8.36
C ASP A 17 -11.25 12.22 7.41
N ALA A 18 -11.94 11.18 7.90
CA ALA A 18 -12.31 10.01 7.10
C ALA A 18 -13.77 10.09 6.65
N GLU A 19 -14.01 10.37 5.37
CA GLU A 19 -15.37 10.46 4.83
C GLU A 19 -15.95 9.10 4.41
N VAL A 20 -15.14 8.28 3.72
CA VAL A 20 -15.59 7.00 3.16
C VAL A 20 -15.60 5.91 4.23
N VAL A 21 -16.66 5.08 4.25
CA VAL A 21 -16.88 4.02 5.25
C VAL A 21 -15.69 3.07 5.38
N SER A 22 -15.08 2.65 4.27
CA SER A 22 -13.90 1.78 4.30
C SER A 22 -12.72 2.44 5.01
N HIS A 23 -12.44 3.71 4.74
CA HIS A 23 -11.37 4.46 5.39
C HIS A 23 -11.61 4.58 6.90
N LYS A 24 -12.84 4.94 7.31
CA LYS A 24 -13.23 4.99 8.73
C LYS A 24 -12.99 3.66 9.43
N LEU A 25 -13.43 2.55 8.83
CA LEU A 25 -13.29 1.23 9.42
C LEU A 25 -11.82 0.79 9.52
N LEU A 26 -11.00 1.05 8.49
CA LEU A 26 -9.57 0.73 8.51
C LEU A 26 -8.82 1.46 9.63
N LEU A 27 -9.14 2.74 9.85
CA LEU A 27 -8.55 3.52 10.95
C LEU A 27 -9.05 3.02 12.32
N ARG A 28 -10.37 2.87 12.48
CA ARG A 28 -10.98 2.46 13.74
C ARG A 28 -10.57 1.07 14.20
N ALA A 29 -10.38 0.14 13.28
CA ALA A 29 -9.93 -1.21 13.58
C ALA A 29 -8.41 -1.31 13.84
N GLY A 30 -7.67 -0.19 13.77
CA GLY A 30 -6.22 -0.21 13.94
C GLY A 30 -5.51 -0.98 12.84
N ILE A 31 -6.02 -0.91 11.60
CA ILE A 31 -5.46 -1.61 10.43
C ILE A 31 -4.42 -0.75 9.72
N VAL A 32 -4.69 0.55 9.58
CA VAL A 32 -3.78 1.53 8.98
C VAL A 32 -3.67 2.78 9.85
N ARG A 33 -2.61 3.55 9.64
CA ARG A 33 -2.44 4.90 10.20
C ARG A 33 -1.89 5.83 9.14
N GLN A 34 -2.48 7.02 9.01
CA GLN A 34 -1.98 8.01 8.07
C GLN A 34 -0.63 8.57 8.55
N LEU A 35 0.35 8.63 7.64
CA LEU A 35 1.65 9.27 7.85
C LEU A 35 1.67 10.69 7.26
N SER A 36 1.11 10.84 6.07
CA SER A 36 0.89 12.13 5.38
C SER A 36 -0.24 12.00 4.35
N ALA A 37 -0.57 13.07 3.62
CA ALA A 37 -1.62 13.02 2.59
C ALA A 37 -1.35 11.90 1.58
N GLY A 38 -2.28 10.94 1.48
CA GLY A 38 -2.16 9.78 0.58
C GLY A 38 -1.16 8.70 1.00
N ILE A 39 -0.43 8.85 2.13
CA ILE A 39 0.59 7.90 2.58
C ILE A 39 0.18 7.29 3.92
N TYR A 40 0.15 5.95 3.98
CA TYR A 40 -0.32 5.20 5.14
C TYR A 40 0.70 4.16 5.59
N SER A 41 0.82 3.98 6.90
CA SER A 41 1.49 2.84 7.51
C SER A 41 0.48 1.71 7.72
N TYR A 42 0.82 0.51 7.25
CA TYR A 42 0.08 -0.72 7.58
C TYR A 42 0.47 -1.17 8.98
N LEU A 43 -0.50 -1.23 9.88
CA LEU A 43 -0.31 -1.75 11.23
C LEU A 43 -0.29 -3.30 11.19
N PRO A 44 0.05 -4.01 12.28
CA PRO A 44 0.24 -5.47 12.23
C PRO A 44 -0.93 -6.25 11.61
N LEU A 45 -2.18 -5.84 11.89
CA LEU A 45 -3.35 -6.46 11.27
C LEU A 45 -3.43 -6.15 9.77
N GLY A 46 -3.18 -4.90 9.36
CA GLY A 46 -3.12 -4.50 7.96
C GLY A 46 -2.04 -5.25 7.18
N GLN A 47 -0.84 -5.40 7.75
CA GLN A 47 0.24 -6.15 7.12
C GLN A 47 -0.15 -7.61 6.90
N ARG A 48 -0.82 -8.26 7.88
CA ARG A 48 -1.31 -9.63 7.71
C ARG A 48 -2.35 -9.77 6.61
N ILE A 49 -3.25 -8.80 6.49
CA ILE A 49 -4.25 -8.76 5.42
C ILE A 49 -3.56 -8.60 4.07
N ALA A 50 -2.67 -7.62 3.93
CA ALA A 50 -1.92 -7.38 2.69
C ALA A 50 -1.13 -8.62 2.26
N LEU A 51 -0.43 -9.29 3.18
CA LEU A 51 0.29 -10.53 2.89
C LEU A 51 -0.62 -11.66 2.42
N ARG A 52 -1.85 -11.79 2.95
CA ARG A 52 -2.82 -12.79 2.49
C ARG A 52 -3.32 -12.49 1.08
N VAL A 53 -3.62 -11.22 0.77
CA VAL A 53 -4.02 -10.82 -0.58
C VAL A 53 -2.89 -11.10 -1.56
N MET A 54 -1.65 -10.70 -1.22
CA MET A 54 -0.47 -10.99 -2.05
C MET A 54 -0.26 -12.49 -2.27
N GLN A 55 -0.54 -13.33 -1.28
CA GLN A 55 -0.42 -14.77 -1.43
C GLN A 55 -1.41 -15.34 -2.44
N ILE A 56 -2.68 -14.93 -2.40
CA ILE A 56 -3.70 -15.34 -3.39
C ILE A 56 -3.29 -14.88 -4.79
N LEU A 57 -2.83 -13.64 -4.93
CA LEU A 57 -2.34 -13.13 -6.22
C LEU A 57 -1.18 -13.97 -6.74
N ARG A 58 -0.19 -14.28 -5.88
CA ARG A 58 0.95 -15.14 -6.25
C ARG A 58 0.50 -16.52 -6.71
N GLU A 59 -0.42 -17.15 -5.99
CA GLU A 59 -0.97 -18.45 -6.33
C GLU A 59 -1.63 -18.43 -7.71
N GLU A 60 -2.51 -17.47 -7.98
CA GLU A 60 -3.20 -17.39 -9.28
C GLU A 60 -2.25 -17.02 -10.43
N MET A 61 -1.29 -16.12 -10.21
CA MET A 61 -0.29 -15.77 -11.22
C MET A 61 0.61 -16.97 -11.56
N ASN A 62 1.02 -17.74 -10.55
CA ASN A 62 1.83 -18.95 -10.77
C ASN A 62 1.05 -20.02 -11.55
N ARG A 63 -0.27 -20.16 -11.32
CA ARG A 63 -1.13 -21.12 -12.06
C ARG A 63 -1.16 -20.86 -13.56
N ILE A 64 -0.96 -19.62 -13.99
CA ILE A 64 -0.90 -19.23 -15.41
C ILE A 64 0.53 -19.07 -15.93
N GLY A 65 1.55 -19.51 -15.17
CA GLY A 65 2.95 -19.46 -15.58
C GLY A 65 3.65 -18.12 -15.34
N GLY A 66 3.07 -17.25 -14.52
CA GLY A 66 3.72 -16.01 -14.08
C GLY A 66 5.01 -16.27 -13.30
N GLN A 67 5.99 -15.39 -13.47
CA GLN A 67 7.27 -15.44 -12.77
C GLN A 67 7.44 -14.16 -11.97
N GLU A 68 7.47 -14.27 -10.64
CA GLU A 68 7.63 -13.13 -9.75
C GLU A 68 9.11 -12.71 -9.66
N PHE A 69 9.37 -11.41 -9.81
CA PHE A 69 10.67 -10.78 -9.58
C PHE A 69 10.48 -9.38 -8.99
N TYR A 70 11.52 -8.86 -8.33
CA TYR A 70 11.47 -7.59 -7.60
C TYR A 70 12.34 -6.55 -8.28
N LEU A 71 11.78 -5.37 -8.53
CA LEU A 71 12.45 -4.23 -9.16
C LEU A 71 12.66 -3.10 -8.15
N PRO A 72 13.69 -2.25 -8.33
CA PRO A 72 13.84 -1.05 -7.51
C PRO A 72 12.67 -0.08 -7.75
N ALA A 73 12.33 0.74 -6.76
CA ALA A 73 11.30 1.78 -6.93
C ALA A 73 11.84 3.02 -7.67
N LEU A 74 13.12 3.36 -7.46
CA LEU A 74 13.80 4.47 -8.12
C LEU A 74 14.54 3.96 -9.36
N HIS A 75 14.35 4.67 -10.48
CA HIS A 75 14.92 4.30 -11.77
C HIS A 75 15.65 5.50 -12.39
N PRO A 76 16.69 5.27 -13.21
CA PRO A 76 17.27 6.32 -14.05
C PRO A 76 16.22 6.94 -14.97
N ALA A 77 16.31 8.25 -15.21
CA ALA A 77 15.33 8.99 -16.00
C ALA A 77 15.32 8.54 -17.48
N GLU A 78 16.47 8.09 -17.98
CA GLU A 78 16.72 7.72 -19.36
C GLU A 78 15.75 6.62 -19.84
N LEU A 79 15.47 5.61 -18.98
CA LEU A 79 14.53 4.53 -19.30
C LEU A 79 13.10 5.04 -19.57
N TRP A 80 12.68 6.07 -18.84
CA TRP A 80 11.36 6.67 -19.00
C TRP A 80 11.30 7.59 -20.22
N GLN A 81 12.40 8.29 -20.51
CA GLN A 81 12.53 9.16 -21.68
C GLN A 81 12.54 8.35 -22.97
N GLU A 82 13.28 7.24 -23.01
CA GLU A 82 13.33 6.33 -24.16
C GLU A 82 11.95 5.81 -24.54
N SER A 83 11.12 5.45 -23.54
CA SER A 83 9.74 5.03 -23.77
C SER A 83 8.76 6.18 -24.05
N GLY A 84 9.19 7.45 -23.98
CA GLY A 84 8.33 8.64 -24.07
C GLY A 84 7.42 8.89 -22.86
N ARG A 85 7.38 7.98 -21.88
CA ARG A 85 6.50 8.06 -20.71
C ARG A 85 6.92 9.13 -19.69
N TRP A 86 8.17 9.59 -19.77
CA TRP A 86 8.64 10.70 -18.94
C TRP A 86 7.72 11.93 -19.04
N SER A 87 7.42 12.38 -20.26
CA SER A 87 6.55 13.53 -20.49
C SER A 87 5.06 13.17 -20.42
N ALA A 88 4.68 11.96 -20.85
CA ALA A 88 3.28 11.54 -20.91
C ALA A 88 2.61 11.41 -19.52
N ILE A 89 3.36 10.98 -18.50
CA ILE A 89 2.84 10.89 -17.12
C ILE A 89 2.82 12.27 -16.45
N GLY A 90 3.70 13.19 -16.86
CA GLY A 90 3.67 14.58 -16.40
C GLY A 90 3.90 14.71 -14.89
N ASP A 91 3.03 15.49 -14.24
CA ASP A 91 3.16 15.91 -12.84
C ASP A 91 2.88 14.80 -11.82
N ASP A 92 2.20 13.72 -12.25
CA ASP A 92 1.95 12.54 -11.39
C ASP A 92 3.22 11.70 -11.18
N MET A 93 4.26 11.88 -12.01
CA MET A 93 5.52 11.18 -11.87
C MET A 93 6.37 11.82 -10.77
N PHE A 94 6.56 11.11 -9.66
CA PHE A 94 7.53 11.52 -8.64
C PHE A 94 8.95 11.53 -9.21
N ARG A 95 9.65 12.66 -9.07
CA ARG A 95 11.03 12.86 -9.52
C ARG A 95 11.87 13.44 -8.39
N LEU A 96 13.06 12.90 -8.21
CA LEU A 96 14.09 13.49 -7.37
C LEU A 96 14.88 14.53 -8.18
N LYS A 97 15.35 15.57 -7.50
CA LYS A 97 16.32 16.52 -8.06
C LYS A 97 17.74 16.02 -7.82
#